data_AF-A0A963HGG0-F1
#
_entry.id   AF-A0A963HGG0-F1
#
_cell.length_a   1.000
_cell.length_b   1.000
_cell.length_c   1.000
_cell.angle_alpha   90.00
_cell.angle_beta   90.00
_cell.angle_gamma   90.00
#
_symmetry.space_group_name_H-M   'P 1'
#
loop_
_entity.id
_entity.type
_entity.pdbx_description
1 polymer ?
#
loop_
_entity_poly.entity_id
_entity_poly.type
_entity_poly.pdbx_seq_one_letter_code
_entity_poly.pdbx_strand_id
1 'polypeptide(L)' 'ATLGADLVARDELQLRPGETRTLQRTLQPDTREIGVVAAFRDLERAQWRATHVVVPNQTQAVTIQLEARAVRILPAATR' A
#
# COMPACT_ATOMS: atom_id res chain seq x y z
N ALA A 1 17.20 0.91 -12.16
CA ALA A 1 16.16 1.01 -11.11
C ALA A 1 14.80 0.77 -11.77
N THR A 2 14.01 -0.20 -11.31
CA THR A 2 12.83 -0.70 -12.05
C THR A 2 11.67 0.29 -12.16
N LEU A 3 11.53 1.23 -11.22
CA LEU A 3 10.47 2.25 -11.25
C LEU A 3 10.94 3.63 -11.71
N GLY A 4 12.25 3.86 -11.87
CA GLY A 4 12.81 5.08 -12.46
C GLY A 4 12.12 6.39 -12.02
N ALA A 5 11.55 7.10 -13.00
CA ALA A 5 10.84 8.36 -12.82
C ALA A 5 9.37 8.20 -12.40
N ASP A 6 8.81 6.98 -12.43
CA ASP A 6 7.43 6.69 -12.06
C ASP A 6 7.26 6.55 -10.53
N LEU A 7 8.37 6.43 -9.80
CA LEU A 7 8.36 6.40 -8.34
C LEU A 7 8.19 7.82 -7.78
N VAL A 8 6.94 8.18 -7.49
CA VAL A 8 6.59 9.48 -6.92
C VAL A 8 7.00 9.60 -5.45
N ALA A 9 6.89 8.52 -4.68
CA ALA A 9 7.31 8.44 -3.28
C ALA A 9 7.52 6.98 -2.85
N ARG A 10 8.34 6.76 -1.83
CA ARG A 10 8.51 5.45 -1.17
C ARG A 10 8.56 5.63 0.33
N ASP A 11 7.67 4.91 1.02
CA ASP A 11 7.69 4.79 2.48
C ASP A 11 8.06 3.35 2.85
N GLU A 12 8.96 3.20 3.82
CA GLU A 12 9.28 1.92 4.44
C GLU A 12 8.81 1.90 5.89
N LEU A 13 8.06 0.86 6.22
CA LEU A 13 7.46 0.69 7.54
C LEU A 13 7.78 -0.71 8.05
N GLN A 14 8.28 -0.78 9.27
CA GLN A 14 8.42 -2.04 9.99
C GLN A 14 7.22 -2.20 10.91
N LEU A 15 6.51 -3.32 10.76
CA LEU A 15 5.32 -3.66 11.53
C LEU A 15 5.53 -4.98 12.25
N ARG A 16 5.03 -5.07 13.49
CA ARG A 16 4.94 -6.32 14.24
C ARG A 16 3.61 -7.02 13.96
N PRO A 17 3.52 -8.35 14.09
CA PRO A 17 2.23 -9.05 14.00
C PRO A 17 1.21 -8.47 14.99
N GLY A 18 0.03 -8.10 14.49
CA GLY A 18 -1.03 -7.45 15.28
C GLY A 18 -0.90 -5.93 15.43
N GLU A 19 0.19 -5.33 14.95
CA GLU A 19 0.35 -3.87 14.93
C GLU A 19 -0.55 -3.24 13.86
N THR A 20 -1.27 -2.19 14.24
CA THR A 20 -2.03 -1.36 13.31
C THR A 20 -1.40 0.03 13.29
N ARG A 21 -1.20 0.59 12.08
CA ARG A 21 -0.74 1.97 11.90
C ARG A 21 -1.68 2.74 11.00
N THR A 22 -2.02 3.94 11.45
CA THR A 22 -2.74 4.92 10.64
C THR A 22 -1.74 5.85 9.99
N LEU A 23 -1.82 5.96 8.66
CA LEU A 23 -0.99 6.87 7.88
C LEU A 23 -1.90 7.88 7.20
N GLN A 24 -1.62 9.15 7.38
CA GLN A 24 -2.20 10.22 6.57
C GLN A 24 -1.10 10.71 5.62
N ARG A 25 -1.43 10.72 4.33
CA ARG A 25 -0.53 11.14 3.26
C ARG A 25 -1.30 12.00 2.26
N THR A 26 -0.69 13.11 1.90
CA THR A 26 -1.11 13.90 0.74
C THR A 26 -0.36 13.35 -0.46
N LEU A 27 -1.09 12.76 -1.39
CA LEU A 27 -0.54 12.26 -2.64
C LEU A 27 -0.22 13.44 -3.56
N GLN A 28 0.79 13.29 -4.42
CA GLN A 28 1.07 14.31 -5.43
C GLN A 28 -0.08 14.34 -6.46
N PRO A 29 -0.39 15.50 -7.06
CA PRO A 29 -1.55 15.64 -7.96
C PRO A 29 -1.53 14.71 -9.18
N ASP A 30 -0.35 14.25 -9.58
CA ASP A 30 -0.09 13.34 -10.68
C ASP A 30 -0.09 11.85 -10.27
N THR A 31 -0.21 11.54 -8.97
CA THR A 31 -0.24 10.17 -8.46
C THR A 31 -1.54 9.49 -8.88
N ARG A 32 -1.43 8.44 -9.71
CA ARG A 32 -2.57 7.66 -10.21
C ARG A 32 -2.73 6.32 -9.53
N GLU A 33 -1.66 5.80 -8.94
CA GLU A 33 -1.65 4.47 -8.34
C GLU A 33 -0.84 4.47 -7.04
N ILE A 34 -1.27 3.63 -6.10
CA ILE A 34 -0.52 3.27 -4.91
C ILE A 34 -0.13 1.80 -5.04
N GLY A 35 1.16 1.52 -4.95
CA GLY A 35 1.69 0.17 -4.81
C GLY A 35 2.11 -0.11 -3.37
N VAL A 36 1.74 -1.27 -2.85
CA VAL A 36 2.19 -1.77 -1.55
C VAL A 36 2.94 -3.07 -1.76
N VAL A 37 4.13 -3.16 -1.17
CA VAL A 37 5.00 -4.33 -1.20
C VAL A 37 5.28 -4.78 0.23
N ALA A 38 5.08 -6.06 0.50
CA ALA A 38 5.35 -6.67 1.80
C ALA A 38 6.47 -7.71 1.69
N ALA A 39 7.46 -7.60 2.56
CA ALA A 39 8.60 -8.53 2.61
C ALA A 39 8.25 -9.80 3.40
N PHE A 40 7.48 -10.70 2.80
CA PHE A 40 7.23 -12.03 3.37
C PHE A 40 8.47 -12.92 3.30
N ARG A 41 8.57 -13.91 4.21
CA ARG A 41 9.67 -14.89 4.21
C ARG A 41 9.66 -15.81 3.00
N ASP A 42 8.46 -16.19 2.56
CA ASP A 42 8.22 -17.02 1.38
C ASP A 42 7.43 -16.21 0.35
N LEU A 43 8.15 -15.52 -0.52
CA LEU A 43 7.55 -14.68 -1.56
C LEU A 43 6.90 -15.50 -2.68
N GLU A 44 7.40 -16.70 -2.95
CA GLU A 44 6.88 -17.55 -4.03
C GLU A 44 5.45 -18.02 -3.74
N ARG A 45 5.14 -18.25 -2.47
CA ARG A 45 3.80 -18.68 -2.02
C ARG A 45 2.95 -17.54 -1.47
N ALA A 46 3.43 -16.30 -1.52
CA ALA A 46 2.74 -15.14 -0.97
C ALA A 46 2.29 -14.17 -2.06
N GLN A 47 1.11 -13.58 -1.87
CA GLN A 47 0.73 -12.38 -2.59
C GLN A 47 1.44 -11.19 -1.94
N TRP A 48 2.69 -10.94 -2.33
CA TRP A 48 3.58 -9.96 -1.69
C TRP A 48 3.40 -8.53 -2.19
N ARG A 49 2.59 -8.31 -3.23
CA ARG A 49 2.27 -6.98 -3.77
C ARG A 49 0.79 -6.78 -4.01
N ALA A 50 0.33 -5.55 -3.83
CA ALA A 50 -0.99 -5.09 -4.20
C ALA A 50 -0.91 -3.67 -4.76
N THR A 51 -1.80 -3.34 -5.70
CA THR A 51 -1.93 -2.00 -6.28
C THR A 51 -3.35 -1.49 -6.10
N HIS A 52 -3.50 -0.18 -5.99
CA HIS A 52 -4.79 0.49 -5.88
C HIS A 52 -4.78 1.76 -6.72
N VAL A 53 -5.79 1.93 -7.56
CA VAL A 53 -5.95 3.14 -8.37
C VAL A 53 -6.44 4.28 -7.48
N VAL A 54 -5.83 5.44 -7.64
CA VAL A 54 -6.17 6.65 -6.90
C VAL A 54 -7.06 7.53 -7.79
N VAL A 55 -8.16 8.02 -7.23
CA VAL A 55 -8.97 9.06 -7.84
C VAL A 55 -8.33 10.42 -7.53
N PRO A 56 -7.90 11.18 -8.54
CA PRO A 56 -7.30 12.49 -8.34
C PRO A 56 -8.25 13.45 -7.60
N ASN A 57 -7.69 14.33 -6.77
CA ASN A 57 -8.42 15.37 -6.04
C ASN A 57 -9.50 14.85 -5.07
N GLN A 58 -9.43 13.58 -4.65
CA GLN A 58 -10.32 13.02 -3.63
C GLN A 58 -9.54 12.40 -2.48
N THR A 59 -10.01 12.66 -1.26
CA THR A 59 -9.52 11.97 -0.07
C THR A 59 -10.08 10.56 -0.03
N GLN A 60 -9.21 9.57 -0.16
CA GLN A 60 -9.60 8.15 -0.11
C GLN A 60 -9.00 7.50 1.13
N ALA A 61 -9.86 6.88 1.93
CA ALA A 61 -9.43 6.03 3.02
C ALA A 61 -9.34 4.58 2.52
N VAL A 62 -8.17 3.98 2.68
CA VAL A 62 -7.91 2.58 2.35
C VAL A 62 -7.28 1.87 3.52
N THR A 63 -7.63 0.60 3.68
CA THR A 63 -7.04 -0.29 4.69
C THR A 63 -6.09 -1.25 3.98
N ILE A 64 -4.82 -1.20 4.37
CA ILE A 64 -3.82 -2.17 3.93
C ILE A 64 -3.84 -3.32 4.93
N GLN A 65 -4.28 -4.50 4.50
CA GLN A 65 -4.26 -5.72 5.31
C GLN A 65 -3.01 -6.54 4.99
N LEU A 66 -2.21 -6.79 6.02
CA LEU A 66 -1.07 -7.70 5.98
C LEU A 66 -1.46 -9.00 6.68
N GLU A 67 -1.76 -10.02 5.89
CA GLU A 67 -2.03 -11.36 6.35
C GLU A 67 -0.73 -12.18 6.45
N ALA A 68 -0.81 -13.45 6.85
CA ALA A 68 0.36 -14.31 7.00
C ALA A 68 1.17 -14.50 5.69
N ARG A 69 0.50 -14.43 4.53
CA ARG A 69 1.08 -14.64 3.19
C ARG A 69 0.46 -13.77 2.10
N ALA A 70 -0.20 -12.67 2.47
CA ALA A 70 -0.83 -11.80 1.49
C ALA A 70 -0.84 -10.35 1.97
N VAL A 71 -0.64 -9.42 1.04
CA VAL A 71 -1.00 -8.02 1.22
C VAL A 71 -2.22 -7.71 0.36
N ARG A 72 -3.19 -7.02 0.94
CA ARG A 72 -4.41 -6.57 0.27
C ARG A 72 -4.64 -5.10 0.56
N ILE A 73 -5.21 -4.40 -0.42
CA ILE A 73 -5.71 -3.04 -0.26
C ILE A 73 -7.22 -3.12 -0.36
N LEU A 74 -7.91 -2.73 0.69
CA LEU A 74 -9.37 -2.70 0.75
C LEU A 74 -9.84 -1.25 0.92
N PRO A 75 -10.97 -0.86 0.31
CA PRO A 75 -11.63 0.39 0.68
C PRO A 75 -11.88 0.40 2.19
N ALA A 76 -11.55 1.50 2.87
CA ALA A 76 -11.93 1.63 4.27
C ALA A 76 -13.46 1.68 4.33
N ALA A 77 -14.07 0.76 5.08
CA ALA A 77 -15.52 0.76 5.25
C ALA A 77 -15.95 2.11 5.82
N THR A 78 -16.69 2.88 5.03
CA THR A 78 -17.38 4.09 5.49
C THR A 78 -18.42 3.63 6.51
N ARG A 79 -18.20 3.95 7.78
CA ARG A 79 -19.20 3.75 8.84
C ARG A 79 -20.10 4.97 8.94
#